data_AF-A0A4C1UKQ7-F1
#
_entry.id   AF-A0A4C1UKQ7-F1
#
_cell.length_a   1.000
_cell.length_b   1.000
_cell.length_c   1.000
_cell.angle_alpha   90.00
_cell.angle_beta   90.00
_cell.angle_gamma   90.00
#
_symmetry.space_group_name_H-M   'P 1'
#
loop_
_entity.id
_entity.type
_entity.pdbx_description
1 polymer ?
#
loop_
_entity_poly.entity_id
_entity_poly.type
_entity_poly.pdbx_seq_one_letter_code
_entity_poly.pdbx_strand_id
1 'polypeptide(L)'
;MLIPVLKHVLGIHDVLGLLPEPTVDEHQNMQPRMIRRNSISSEGSGTENPRVVLVLFIGGCTYNEISALRSISQQEDSNVEFVILTTKLINGNSFIESLLET
;
A
#
# COMPACT_ATOMS: atom_id res chain seq x y z
N MET A 1 15.67 2.96 15.82
CA MET A 1 15.12 2.07 14.76
C MET A 1 13.99 2.75 13.96
N LEU A 2 14.02 4.10 13.81
CA LEU A 2 12.96 4.87 13.12
C LEU A 2 13.40 5.45 11.76
N ILE A 3 14.63 5.15 11.34
CA ILE A 3 15.35 5.85 10.27
C ILE A 3 15.17 5.21 8.87
N PRO A 4 14.93 3.88 8.69
CA PRO A 4 14.91 3.30 7.34
C PRO A 4 13.74 3.78 6.46
N VAL A 5 12.55 3.94 7.03
CA VAL A 5 11.34 4.32 6.26
C VAL A 5 11.40 5.78 5.80
N LEU A 6 11.97 6.67 6.63
CA LEU A 6 12.07 8.10 6.34
C LEU A 6 13.01 8.41 5.15
N LYS A 7 13.99 7.55 4.88
CA LYS A 7 14.95 7.76 3.78
C LYS A 7 14.35 7.57 2.38
N HIS A 8 13.32 6.74 2.24
CA HIS A 8 12.73 6.45 0.93
C HIS A 8 11.80 7.58 0.44
N VAL A 9 11.12 8.27 1.34
CA VAL A 9 10.20 9.38 1.01
C VAL A 9 10.97 10.65 0.64
N LEU A 10 12.20 10.82 1.16
CA LEU A 10 13.02 12.02 0.94
C LEU A 10 13.39 12.27 -0.54
N GLY A 11 13.45 11.21 -1.37
CA GLY A 11 13.88 11.33 -2.77
C GLY A 11 12.81 11.78 -3.77
N ILE A 12 11.53 11.74 -3.40
CA ILE A 12 10.42 12.08 -4.30
C ILE A 12 9.60 13.28 -3.83
N HIS A 13 9.95 13.89 -2.70
CA HIS A 13 9.18 14.99 -2.12
C HIS A 13 9.02 16.17 -3.08
N ASP A 14 10.05 16.48 -3.87
CA ASP A 14 10.01 17.51 -4.92
C ASP A 14 8.96 17.22 -5.99
N VAL A 15 8.76 15.94 -6.32
CA VAL A 15 7.77 15.50 -7.32
C VAL A 15 6.37 15.43 -6.70
N LEU A 16 6.27 15.00 -5.45
CA LEU A 16 4.99 14.96 -4.72
C LEU A 16 4.41 16.35 -4.52
N GLY A 17 5.26 17.38 -4.35
CA GLY A 17 4.84 18.78 -4.29
C GLY A 17 4.21 19.33 -5.58
N LEU A 18 4.35 18.63 -6.71
CA LEU A 18 3.67 18.99 -7.97
C LEU A 18 2.24 18.48 -8.06
N LEU A 19 1.82 17.58 -7.15
CA LEU A 19 0.47 17.04 -7.16
C LEU A 19 -0.55 18.07 -6.65
N PRO A 20 -1.81 18.02 -7.13
CA PRO A 20 -2.82 19.03 -6.81
C PRO A 20 -3.24 19.10 -5.33
N GLU A 21 -2.88 18.10 -4.52
CA GLU A 21 -3.35 17.92 -3.14
C GLU A 21 -2.16 17.86 -2.16
N PRO A 22 -2.30 18.40 -0.92
CA PRO A 22 -1.27 18.24 0.10
C PRO A 22 -0.96 16.77 0.39
N THR A 23 0.32 16.42 0.37
CA THR A 23 0.78 15.09 0.80
C THR A 23 0.74 15.01 2.33
N VAL A 24 0.06 14.00 2.86
CA VAL A 24 -0.06 13.74 4.29
C VAL A 24 0.70 12.46 4.65
N ASP A 25 1.54 12.52 5.69
CA ASP A 25 2.24 11.36 6.27
C ASP A 25 2.07 11.42 7.80
N GLU A 26 1.31 10.48 8.35
CA GLU A 26 0.96 10.44 9.77
C GLU A 26 1.45 9.15 10.41
N HIS A 27 2.34 9.27 11.40
CA HIS A 27 2.82 8.14 12.18
C HIS A 27 1.96 7.91 13.43
N GLN A 28 1.09 6.90 13.36
CA GLN A 28 0.31 6.45 14.51
C GLN A 28 1.20 5.63 15.46
N ASN A 29 1.60 6.21 16.59
CA ASN A 29 2.34 5.48 17.62
C ASN A 29 1.35 4.61 18.43
N MET A 30 1.15 3.37 18.00
CA MET A 30 0.27 2.46 18.71
C MET A 30 0.85 2.10 20.08
N GLN A 31 0.10 2.39 21.15
CA GLN A 31 0.38 1.79 22.46
C GLN A 31 0.26 0.26 22.33
N PRO A 32 1.16 -0.53 22.93
CA PRO A 32 1.14 -1.98 22.77
C PRO A 32 -0.13 -2.56 23.40
N ARG A 33 -1.17 -2.80 22.60
CA ARG A 33 -2.32 -3.62 22.99
C ARG A 33 -1.83 -5.06 23.15
N MET A 34 -2.04 -5.64 24.32
CA MET A 34 -1.78 -7.06 24.61
C MET A 34 -2.30 -7.94 23.48
N ILE A 35 -1.38 -8.53 22.72
CA ILE A 35 -1.64 -9.50 21.67
C ILE A 35 -2.25 -10.74 22.34
N ARG A 36 -3.55 -10.97 22.14
CA ARG A 36 -4.14 -12.28 22.46
C ARG A 36 -3.59 -13.28 21.46
N ARG A 37 -2.68 -14.13 21.95
CA ARG A 37 -2.18 -15.33 21.27
C ARG A 37 -3.37 -16.23 20.95
N ASN A 38 -3.76 -16.31 19.68
CA ASN A 38 -4.40 -17.51 19.16
C ASN A 38 -3.31 -18.32 18.45
N SER A 39 -3.03 -19.46 19.06
CA SER A 39 -2.08 -20.48 18.64
C SER A 39 -2.39 -21.04 17.26
N ILE A 40 -1.40 -21.01 16.37
CA ILE A 40 -1.07 -22.18 15.54
C ILE A 40 0.42 -22.46 15.72
N SER A 41 0.69 -23.69 16.11
CA SER A 41 1.97 -24.30 16.42
C SER A 41 2.92 -24.32 15.22
N SER A 42 4.19 -23.99 15.45
CA SER A 42 5.34 -24.91 15.38
C SER A 42 6.61 -24.11 15.13
N GLU A 43 7.62 -24.41 15.93
CA GLU A 43 8.96 -23.82 15.85
C GLU A 43 9.66 -24.23 14.55
N GLY A 44 10.42 -23.30 13.95
CA GLY A 44 11.44 -23.64 12.96
C GLY A 44 11.33 -22.95 11.60
N SER A 45 11.65 -21.66 11.53
CA SER A 45 12.49 -21.03 10.51
C SER A 45 12.42 -19.51 10.66
N GLY A 46 13.55 -18.83 10.54
CA GLY A 46 13.65 -17.37 10.64
C GLY A 46 13.08 -16.65 9.42
N THR A 47 11.85 -16.97 9.02
CA THR A 47 11.14 -16.24 7.97
C THR A 47 10.50 -15.02 8.62
N GLU A 48 11.08 -13.84 8.38
CA GLU A 48 10.43 -12.58 8.72
C GLU A 48 9.03 -12.57 8.09
N ASN A 49 7.98 -12.48 8.92
CA ASN A 49 6.63 -12.38 8.40
C ASN A 49 6.50 -11.16 7.47
N PRO A 50 5.83 -11.28 6.31
CA PRO A 50 5.71 -10.18 5.38
C PRO A 50 4.98 -9.00 6.01
N ARG A 51 5.46 -7.79 5.74
CA ARG A 51 4.81 -6.56 6.18
C ARG A 51 3.56 -6.34 5.32
N VAL A 52 2.39 -6.37 5.94
CA VAL A 52 1.12 -6.08 5.26
C VAL A 52 0.95 -4.57 5.07
N VAL A 53 0.65 -4.14 3.84
CA VAL A 53 0.43 -2.74 3.45
C VAL A 53 -0.95 -2.61 2.79
N LEU A 54 -1.81 -1.74 3.33
CA LEU A 54 -3.08 -1.39 2.72
C LEU A 54 -2.89 -0.24 1.73
N VAL A 55 -3.28 -0.45 0.47
CA VAL A 55 -3.33 0.59 -0.57
C VAL A 55 -4.79 0.88 -0.90
N LEU A 56 -5.22 2.12 -0.70
CA LEU A 56 -6.58 2.57 -0.97
C LEU A 56 -6.62 3.47 -2.21
N PHE A 57 -7.34 3.04 -3.24
CA PHE A 57 -7.63 3.84 -4.43
C PHE A 57 -9.05 4.44 -4.32
N ILE A 58 -9.14 5.77 -4.34
CA ILE A 58 -10.41 6.50 -4.38
C ILE A 58 -10.67 6.96 -5.82
N GLY A 59 -11.89 6.73 -6.32
CA GLY A 59 -12.25 7.02 -7.71
C GLY A 59 -12.08 5.83 -8.67
N GLY A 60 -11.56 4.72 -8.16
CA GLY A 60 -11.47 3.44 -8.87
C GLY A 60 -10.03 2.98 -9.06
N CYS A 61 -9.84 1.69 -9.32
CA CYS A 61 -8.54 1.08 -9.59
C CYS A 61 -8.60 0.20 -10.84
N THR A 62 -7.58 0.29 -11.67
CA THR A 62 -7.41 -0.46 -12.91
C THR A 62 -6.62 -1.74 -12.68
N TYR A 63 -6.79 -2.72 -13.57
CA TYR A 63 -6.00 -3.96 -13.53
C TYR A 63 -4.50 -3.74 -13.72
N ASN A 64 -4.10 -2.64 -14.38
CA ASN A 64 -2.69 -2.29 -14.58
C ASN A 64 -2.04 -1.87 -13.26
N GLU A 65 -2.71 -1.04 -12.47
CA GLU A 65 -2.24 -0.63 -11.15
C GLU A 65 -2.14 -1.82 -10.19
N ILE A 66 -3.17 -2.68 -10.18
CA ILE A 66 -3.15 -3.91 -9.39
C ILE A 66 -1.97 -4.80 -9.81
N SER A 67 -1.71 -4.92 -11.11
CA SER A 67 -0.61 -5.74 -11.63
C SER A 67 0.75 -5.15 -11.27
N ALA A 68 0.88 -3.82 -11.25
CA ALA A 68 2.10 -3.16 -10.79
C ALA A 68 2.39 -3.49 -9.32
N LEU A 69 1.40 -3.40 -8.43
CA LEU A 69 1.55 -3.75 -7.02
C LEU A 69 1.88 -5.24 -6.82
N ARG A 70 1.25 -6.13 -7.60
CA ARG A 70 1.60 -7.57 -7.59
C ARG A 70 3.03 -7.80 -8.05
N SER A 71 3.47 -7.12 -9.10
CA SER A 71 4.84 -7.23 -9.61
C SER A 71 5.84 -6.73 -8.58
N ILE A 72 5.53 -5.67 -7.84
CA ILE A 72 6.39 -5.16 -6.75
C ILE A 72 6.47 -6.18 -5.61
N SER A 73 5.33 -6.75 -5.20
CA SER A 73 5.27 -7.75 -4.13
C SER A 73 6.13 -9.00 -4.43
N GLN A 74 6.31 -9.33 -5.71
CA GLN A 74 7.10 -10.48 -6.17
C GLN A 74 8.60 -10.17 -6.39
N GLN A 75 9.05 -8.94 -6.22
CA GLN A 75 10.49 -8.61 -6.35
C GLN A 75 11.30 -9.31 -5.26
N GLU A 76 12.52 -9.77 -5.57
CA GLU A 76 13.34 -10.59 -4.66
C GLU A 76 13.61 -9.92 -3.30
N ASP A 77 13.66 -8.58 -3.26
CA ASP A 77 13.88 -7.79 -2.04
C ASP A 77 12.56 -7.32 -1.37
N SER A 78 11.41 -7.71 -1.90
CA SER A 78 10.10 -7.28 -1.39
C SER A 78 9.60 -8.23 -0.30
N ASN A 79 9.71 -7.81 0.97
CA ASN A 79 9.04 -8.46 2.10
C ASN A 79 7.71 -7.78 2.45
N VAL A 80 6.90 -7.45 1.43
CA VAL A 80 5.61 -6.77 1.61
C VAL A 80 4.45 -7.51 0.93
N GLU A 81 3.32 -7.57 1.62
CA GLU A 81 2.05 -8.07 1.11
C GLU A 81 1.07 -6.90 0.96
N PHE A 82 0.56 -6.69 -0.25
CA PHE A 82 -0.40 -5.61 -0.51
C PHE A 82 -1.84 -6.08 -0.37
N VAL A 83 -2.61 -5.39 0.47
CA VAL A 83 -4.08 -5.45 0.49
C VAL A 83 -4.58 -4.23 -0.28
N ILE A 84 -5.30 -4.46 -1.38
CA ILE A 84 -5.81 -3.38 -2.23
C ILE A 84 -7.28 -3.16 -1.92
N LEU A 85 -7.63 -1.94 -1.54
CA LEU A 85 -9.02 -1.48 -1.38
C LEU A 85 -9.30 -0.42 -2.45
N THR A 86 -10.45 -0.51 -3.11
CA THR A 86 -10.88 0.47 -4.10
C THR A 86 -12.38 0.65 -4.06
N THR A 87 -12.85 1.82 -4.49
CA THR A 87 -14.29 2.09 -4.62
C THR A 87 -14.93 1.32 -5.77
N LYS A 88 -14.22 1.13 -6.88
CA LYS A 88 -14.70 0.42 -8.08
C LYS A 88 -13.52 -0.10 -8.91
N LEU A 89 -13.65 -1.26 -9.53
CA LEU A 89 -12.73 -1.66 -10.58
C LEU A 89 -13.11 -0.95 -11.89
N ILE A 90 -12.15 -0.24 -12.47
CA ILE A 90 -12.37 0.57 -13.68
C ILE A 90 -11.40 0.19 -14.80
N ASN A 91 -11.82 0.45 -16.03
CA ASN A 91 -11.01 0.45 -17.23
C ASN A 91 -11.22 1.79 -17.98
N GLY A 92 -10.45 2.00 -19.05
CA GLY A 92 -10.52 3.25 -19.83
C GLY A 92 -11.94 3.61 -20.29
N ASN A 93 -12.72 2.63 -20.75
CA ASN A 93 -14.09 2.89 -21.20
C ASN A 93 -14.99 3.31 -20.05
N SER A 94 -15.02 2.53 -18.96
CA SER A 94 -15.86 2.83 -17.79
C SER A 94 -15.48 4.15 -17.09
N PHE A 95 -14.21 4.57 -17.23
CA PHE A 95 -13.75 5.86 -16.74
C PHE A 95 -14.30 6.99 -17.60
N ILE A 96 -14.16 6.91 -18.93
CA ILE A 96 -14.72 7.91 -19.85
C ILE A 96 -16.25 7.97 -19.74
N GLU A 97 -16.93 6.84 -19.65
CA GLU A 97 -18.38 6.78 -19.40
C GLU A 97 -18.77 7.53 -18.12
N SER A 98 -18.02 7.36 -17.03
CA SER A 98 -18.29 8.08 -15.77
C SER A 98 -18.10 9.60 -15.85
N LEU A 99 -17.34 10.08 -16.84
CA LEU A 99 -17.18 11.51 -17.11
C LEU A 99 -18.25 12.04 -18.06
N LEU A 100 -18.78 11.18 -18.93
CA LEU A 100 -19.85 11.53 -19.88
C LEU A 100 -21.23 11.52 -19.23
N GLU A 101 -21.41 10.76 -18.15
CA GLU A 101 -22.61 10.79 -17.33
C GLU A 101 -22.66 12.12 -16.55
N THR A 102 -23.18 13.16 -17.22
CA THR A 102 -23.52 14.48 -16.66
C THR A 102 -25.00 14.74 -16.89
#